data_AF-A0A0B4F6I8-F1
#
_entry.id   AF-A0A0B4F6I8-F1
#
_cell.length_a   1.000
_cell.length_b   1.000
_cell.length_c   1.000
_cell.angle_alpha   90.00
_cell.angle_beta   90.00
_cell.angle_gamma   90.00
#
_symmetry.space_group_name_H-M   'P 1'
#
loop_
_entity.id
_entity.type
_entity.pdbx_description
1 polymer ?
#
loop_
_entity_poly.entity_id
_entity_poly.type
_entity_poly.pdbx_seq_one_letter_code
_entity_poly.pdbx_strand_id
1 'polypeptide(L)'
;MPAMRQAEDQASIATDECRPQCQGGSPCHHCTRTGKTCEPQMPATSSDSFQFVAYESTRRTTPKLALPAAVNDREGTYLGHFVAVIRNCHFTARFPLAATALLPVMRGHDHLSHVAVALGALDAHRRAQVGTSPDYPSPRTVAFTRYQRALASLQDELGSSDAPQRDDVLWTTFLLGLFELMAEPSGDRWTRHMLYGTGRMLQLSNMSRGASPLKQMLFDAFQVLEANRAIMYGVETFLSENRWTVVRKTLFLRAGQCAGLPMDDMITLMLYTASFSQSFFARIQQIPEPERCTHPSIGELGRQGIHVQGLLNTWYLQHGSALHSKSTAHECRLALIYYHTLLLFLSRNYTYYPCWAGKATPLLSHSAISDHARSIVALIDQLLQSSNVPGVMLLFPLRVVGSLLTETEARMGVVAQLNTIYWKGYVVADRVKVDLHDLWAFSGLPGY
;
A
#
# COMPACT_ATOMS: atom_id res chain seq x y z
N MET A 1 10.04 10.29 3.75
CA MET A 1 9.41 9.96 5.05
C MET A 1 8.54 11.15 5.47
N PRO A 2 7.46 11.03 6.26
CA PRO A 2 6.71 12.21 6.71
C PRO A 2 7.60 13.20 7.46
N ALA A 3 8.69 12.73 8.06
CA ALA A 3 9.75 13.55 8.67
C ALA A 3 10.72 14.19 7.66
N MET A 4 10.71 13.79 6.39
CA MET A 4 11.39 14.49 5.28
C MET A 4 10.48 15.64 4.80
N ARG A 5 9.19 15.39 4.56
CA ARG A 5 8.23 16.48 4.26
C ARG A 5 7.99 17.45 5.42
N GLN A 6 7.96 17.00 6.67
CA GLN A 6 7.77 17.89 7.83
C GLN A 6 9.00 18.75 8.16
N ALA A 7 10.19 18.37 7.68
CA ALA A 7 11.39 19.21 7.77
C ALA A 7 11.58 20.10 6.52
N GLU A 8 11.09 19.64 5.36
CA GLU A 8 11.19 20.37 4.07
C GLU A 8 10.09 21.43 3.88
N ASP A 9 8.90 21.27 4.47
CA ASP A 9 7.76 22.21 4.32
C ASP A 9 7.91 23.54 5.11
N GLN A 10 8.97 23.74 5.92
CA GLN A 10 9.13 24.94 6.75
C GLN A 10 10.19 25.95 6.27
N ALA A 11 10.81 25.72 5.10
CA ALA A 11 11.73 26.69 4.50
C ALA A 11 11.12 27.53 3.35
N SER A 12 9.86 27.29 2.96
CA SER A 12 9.25 27.93 1.76
C SER A 12 7.93 28.69 2.00
N ILE A 13 7.54 28.99 3.24
CA ILE A 13 6.36 29.81 3.52
C ILE A 13 6.78 31.22 3.91
N ALA A 14 7.20 31.98 2.90
CA ALA A 14 6.90 33.41 2.85
C ALA A 14 6.16 33.61 1.51
N THR A 15 4.97 34.18 1.59
CA THR A 15 4.01 34.52 0.52
C THR A 15 3.20 33.36 -0.07
N ASP A 16 2.09 33.00 0.58
CA ASP A 16 0.74 33.21 0.01
C ASP A 16 -0.36 32.86 1.05
N GLU A 17 -1.25 33.83 1.29
CA GLU A 17 -2.39 33.71 2.21
C GLU A 17 -3.45 32.76 1.64
N CYS A 18 -3.82 31.72 2.38
CA CYS A 18 -5.03 30.93 2.10
C CYS A 18 -5.89 30.82 3.37
N ARG A 19 -7.07 31.46 3.34
CA ARG A 19 -8.03 31.51 4.46
C ARG A 19 -8.63 30.12 4.72
N PRO A 20 -8.68 29.62 5.98
CA PRO A 20 -9.29 28.33 6.28
C PRO A 20 -10.84 28.43 6.32
N GLN A 21 -11.51 27.58 5.53
CA GLN A 21 -12.96 27.42 5.54
C GLN A 21 -13.43 26.69 6.80
N CYS A 22 -14.42 27.25 7.50
CA CYS A 22 -15.03 26.67 8.70
C CYS A 22 -16.23 25.79 8.30
N GLN A 23 -16.32 24.55 8.79
CA GLN A 23 -17.36 23.58 8.41
C GLN A 23 -18.54 23.47 9.40
N GLY A 24 -18.55 24.26 10.49
CA GLY A 24 -19.63 24.24 11.49
C GLY A 24 -19.68 22.95 12.33
N GLY A 25 -20.21 23.03 13.54
CA GLY A 25 -20.31 21.91 14.49
C GLY A 25 -19.42 22.09 15.72
N SER A 26 -18.12 21.82 15.60
CA SER A 26 -17.14 22.01 16.69
C SER A 26 -16.18 23.17 16.37
N PRO A 27 -15.73 23.98 17.34
CA PRO A 27 -14.80 25.09 17.07
C PRO A 27 -13.48 24.57 16.49
N CYS A 28 -13.08 25.06 15.31
CA CYS A 28 -11.78 24.73 14.74
C CYS A 28 -10.64 25.43 15.51
N HIS A 29 -9.41 24.93 15.39
CA HIS A 29 -8.26 25.44 16.13
C HIS A 29 -8.04 26.96 15.97
N HIS A 30 -8.35 27.52 14.79
CA HIS A 30 -8.29 28.97 14.57
C HIS A 30 -9.35 29.71 15.41
N CYS A 31 -10.61 29.29 15.38
CA CYS A 31 -11.71 29.91 16.11
C CYS A 31 -11.51 29.83 17.63
N THR A 32 -10.99 28.71 18.12
CA THR A 32 -10.60 28.53 19.54
C THR A 32 -9.49 29.49 19.95
N ARG A 33 -8.49 29.69 19.07
CA ARG A 33 -7.36 30.60 19.35
C ARG A 33 -7.75 32.08 19.31
N THR A 34 -8.73 32.46 18.48
CA THR A 34 -9.14 33.87 18.30
C THR A 34 -10.41 34.26 19.05
N GLY A 35 -11.00 33.36 19.84
CA GLY A 35 -12.22 33.63 20.60
C GLY A 35 -13.46 33.94 19.74
N LYS A 36 -13.50 33.44 18.50
CA LYS A 36 -14.59 33.70 17.55
C LYS A 36 -15.48 32.46 17.37
N THR A 37 -16.78 32.67 17.16
CA THR A 37 -17.76 31.60 16.91
C THR A 37 -17.51 30.95 15.55
N CYS A 38 -17.48 29.61 15.50
CA CYS A 38 -17.23 28.84 14.29
C CYS A 38 -18.54 28.64 13.50
N GLU A 39 -18.80 29.49 12.51
CA GLU A 39 -19.98 29.39 11.64
C GLU A 39 -19.61 28.79 10.25
N PRO A 40 -20.45 27.90 9.69
CA PRO A 40 -20.24 27.37 8.36
C PRO A 40 -20.39 28.47 7.30
N GLN A 41 -19.37 28.65 6.47
CA GLN A 41 -19.49 29.55 5.31
C GLN A 41 -20.25 28.85 4.19
N MET A 42 -21.43 29.37 3.83
CA MET A 42 -22.11 28.95 2.60
C MET A 42 -21.26 29.36 1.38
N PRO A 43 -21.02 28.46 0.41
CA PRO A 43 -20.40 28.84 -0.84
C PRO A 43 -21.29 29.84 -1.57
N ALA A 44 -20.72 30.98 -1.96
CA ALA A 44 -21.35 31.86 -2.93
C ALA A 44 -21.65 31.04 -4.20
N THR A 45 -22.89 31.14 -4.66
CA THR A 45 -23.36 30.60 -5.94
C THR A 45 -22.59 31.24 -7.08
N SER A 46 -21.49 30.62 -7.51
CA SER A 46 -20.86 30.89 -8.81
C SER A 46 -21.17 29.73 -9.75
N SER A 47 -22.00 30.03 -10.74
CA SER A 47 -22.27 29.20 -11.90
C SER A 47 -21.01 29.09 -12.77
N ASP A 48 -20.09 28.20 -12.42
CA ASP A 48 -19.06 27.78 -13.37
C ASP A 48 -19.45 26.41 -13.92
N SER A 49 -19.94 26.45 -15.15
CA SER A 49 -20.17 25.29 -16.00
C SER A 49 -18.89 24.46 -16.08
N PHE A 50 -18.94 23.20 -15.63
CA PHE A 50 -17.91 22.23 -15.95
C PHE A 50 -17.89 22.03 -17.47
N GLN A 51 -16.88 22.58 -18.14
CA GLN A 51 -16.65 22.36 -19.56
C GLN A 51 -16.10 20.94 -19.74
N PHE A 52 -16.94 20.06 -20.26
CA PHE A 52 -16.58 18.71 -20.66
C PHE A 52 -15.72 18.77 -21.93
N VAL A 53 -14.56 18.15 -21.94
CA VAL A 53 -13.87 17.80 -23.19
C VAL A 53 -14.35 16.41 -23.60
N ALA A 54 -15.37 16.36 -24.45
CA ALA A 54 -15.73 15.15 -25.17
C ALA A 54 -14.65 14.89 -26.24
N TYR A 55 -14.09 13.69 -26.27
CA TYR A 55 -13.24 13.25 -27.37
C TYR A 55 -14.14 12.79 -28.52
N GLU A 56 -14.35 13.65 -29.52
CA GLU A 56 -15.02 13.29 -30.77
C GLU A 56 -14.02 12.69 -31.76
N SER A 57 -14.20 11.40 -32.06
CA SER A 57 -13.46 10.71 -33.12
C SER A 57 -14.13 10.99 -34.48
N THR A 58 -13.44 11.72 -35.36
CA THR A 58 -13.87 11.94 -36.75
C THR A 58 -13.86 10.64 -37.55
N ARG A 59 -15.05 10.21 -37.99
CA ARG A 59 -15.24 9.07 -38.91
C ARG A 59 -14.77 9.42 -40.33
N ARG A 60 -14.03 8.50 -40.96
CA ARG A 60 -13.89 8.41 -42.43
C ARG A 60 -14.37 7.03 -42.88
N THR A 61 -15.28 7.02 -43.85
CA THR A 61 -15.92 5.84 -44.43
C THR A 61 -15.23 5.40 -45.71
N THR A 62 -14.89 4.12 -45.83
CA THR A 62 -14.71 3.39 -47.10
C THR A 62 -15.09 1.90 -46.91
N PRO A 63 -15.53 1.19 -47.97
CA PRO A 63 -16.43 0.03 -47.86
C PRO A 63 -15.72 -1.29 -47.50
N LYS A 64 -16.45 -2.13 -46.74
CA LYS A 64 -16.05 -3.44 -46.21
C LYS A 64 -16.16 -4.55 -47.27
N LEU A 65 -15.14 -5.39 -47.38
CA LEU A 65 -15.30 -6.79 -47.78
C LEU A 65 -15.46 -7.61 -46.48
N ALA A 66 -16.61 -8.27 -46.31
CA ALA A 66 -16.94 -8.99 -45.09
C ALA A 66 -16.33 -10.40 -45.11
N LEU A 67 -15.47 -10.69 -44.13
CA LEU A 67 -15.23 -12.06 -43.67
C LEU A 67 -16.19 -12.40 -42.51
N PRO A 68 -16.51 -13.70 -42.30
CA PRO A 68 -17.50 -14.12 -41.32
C PRO A 68 -17.12 -13.68 -39.90
N ALA A 69 -18.09 -13.16 -39.16
CA ALA A 69 -17.91 -12.70 -37.79
C ALA A 69 -17.57 -13.86 -36.85
N ALA A 70 -16.30 -14.00 -36.48
CA ALA A 70 -15.95 -14.64 -35.21
C ALA A 70 -16.62 -13.82 -34.10
N VAL A 71 -17.43 -14.46 -33.25
CA VAL A 71 -18.04 -13.82 -32.08
C VAL A 71 -16.91 -13.33 -31.18
N ASN A 72 -16.59 -12.05 -31.28
CA ASN A 72 -15.47 -11.43 -30.60
C ASN A 72 -15.90 -11.09 -29.16
N ASP A 73 -16.02 -12.11 -28.31
CA ASP A 73 -16.38 -11.95 -26.89
C ASP A 73 -15.23 -11.31 -26.11
N ARG A 74 -15.09 -9.99 -26.29
CA ARG A 74 -14.07 -9.18 -25.63
C ARG A 74 -14.30 -9.10 -24.12
N GLU A 75 -15.54 -9.16 -23.67
CA GLU A 75 -15.86 -9.12 -22.24
C GLU A 75 -15.41 -10.41 -21.56
N GLY A 76 -15.72 -11.57 -22.14
CA GLY A 76 -15.18 -12.85 -21.71
C GLY A 76 -13.65 -12.89 -21.73
N THR A 77 -13.02 -12.27 -22.72
CA THR A 77 -11.56 -12.12 -22.78
C THR A 77 -11.02 -11.33 -21.58
N TYR A 78 -11.59 -10.15 -21.28
CA TYR A 78 -11.18 -9.35 -20.13
C TYR A 78 -11.43 -10.05 -18.79
N LEU A 79 -12.54 -10.79 -18.65
CA LEU A 79 -12.77 -11.61 -17.46
C LEU A 79 -11.74 -12.75 -17.32
N GLY A 80 -11.30 -13.35 -18.43
CA GLY A 80 -10.19 -14.29 -18.44
C GLY A 80 -8.89 -13.68 -17.92
N HIS A 81 -8.58 -12.46 -18.36
CA HIS A 81 -7.45 -11.68 -17.83
C HIS A 81 -7.59 -11.35 -16.34
N PHE A 82 -8.79 -10.95 -15.89
CA PHE A 82 -9.05 -10.71 -14.47
C PHE A 82 -8.75 -11.96 -13.62
N VAL A 83 -9.25 -13.13 -14.03
CA VAL A 83 -8.98 -14.40 -13.34
C VAL A 83 -7.47 -14.67 -13.29
N ALA A 84 -6.75 -14.42 -14.39
CA ALA A 84 -5.30 -14.57 -14.44
C ALA A 84 -4.58 -13.60 -13.50
N VAL A 85 -5.00 -12.34 -13.42
CA VAL A 85 -4.44 -11.33 -12.50
C VAL A 85 -4.59 -11.81 -11.06
N ILE A 86 -5.81 -12.17 -10.63
CA ILE A 86 -6.06 -12.58 -9.25
C ILE A 86 -5.34 -13.89 -8.89
N ARG A 87 -5.34 -14.88 -9.80
CA ARG A 87 -4.60 -16.15 -9.57
C ARG A 87 -3.10 -15.96 -9.45
N ASN A 88 -2.53 -14.99 -10.16
CA ASN A 88 -1.10 -14.67 -10.12
C ASN A 88 -0.74 -13.63 -9.04
N CYS A 89 -1.69 -13.23 -8.18
CA CYS A 89 -1.44 -12.33 -7.06
C CYS A 89 -1.45 -13.11 -5.74
N HIS A 90 -0.27 -13.41 -5.20
CA HIS A 90 -0.16 -14.10 -3.91
C HIS A 90 0.08 -13.09 -2.77
N PHE A 91 -0.90 -12.23 -2.47
CA PHE A 91 -0.86 -11.42 -1.25
C PHE A 91 -0.84 -12.31 0.00
N THR A 92 -1.59 -13.41 -0.05
CA THR A 92 -1.59 -14.51 0.91
C THR A 92 -1.76 -15.82 0.14
N ALA A 93 -1.45 -16.95 0.78
CA ALA A 93 -1.58 -18.28 0.18
C ALA A 93 -3.00 -18.58 -0.36
N ARG A 94 -4.04 -17.99 0.26
CA ARG A 94 -5.44 -18.21 -0.11
C ARG A 94 -5.98 -17.20 -1.12
N PHE A 95 -5.33 -16.06 -1.33
CA PHE A 95 -5.82 -15.00 -2.21
C PHE A 95 -6.14 -15.47 -3.64
N PRO A 96 -5.36 -16.36 -4.28
CA PRO A 96 -5.67 -16.87 -5.62
C PRO A 96 -7.06 -17.53 -5.75
N LEU A 97 -7.62 -18.03 -4.64
CA LEU A 97 -8.94 -18.64 -4.60
C LEU A 97 -10.07 -17.62 -4.78
N ALA A 98 -9.81 -16.32 -4.56
CA ALA A 98 -10.78 -15.25 -4.81
C ALA A 98 -11.21 -15.23 -6.29
N ALA A 99 -10.31 -15.57 -7.21
CA ALA A 99 -10.56 -15.52 -8.64
C ALA A 99 -11.79 -16.34 -9.04
N THR A 100 -11.96 -17.53 -8.47
CA THR A 100 -13.12 -18.40 -8.74
C THR A 100 -14.28 -18.10 -7.80
N ALA A 101 -14.02 -17.73 -6.56
CA ALA A 101 -15.05 -17.44 -5.57
C ALA A 101 -15.87 -16.17 -5.90
N LEU A 102 -15.28 -15.20 -6.62
CA LEU A 102 -15.98 -13.96 -7.00
C LEU A 102 -16.85 -14.10 -8.25
N LEU A 103 -16.61 -15.08 -9.14
CA LEU A 103 -17.36 -15.22 -10.39
C LEU A 103 -18.88 -15.36 -10.20
N PRO A 104 -19.40 -16.15 -9.23
CA PRO A 104 -20.83 -16.21 -8.98
C PRO A 104 -21.40 -14.90 -8.44
N VAL A 105 -20.62 -14.18 -7.61
CA VAL A 105 -21.02 -12.91 -6.98
C VAL A 105 -21.16 -11.80 -8.04
N MET A 106 -20.25 -11.79 -9.03
CA MET A 106 -20.25 -10.81 -10.12
C MET A 106 -21.54 -10.84 -10.96
N ARG A 107 -22.16 -12.01 -11.12
CA ARG A 107 -23.38 -12.15 -11.96
C ARG A 107 -24.58 -11.39 -11.41
N GLY A 108 -24.59 -11.07 -10.12
CA GLY A 108 -25.66 -10.31 -9.46
C GLY A 108 -25.36 -8.84 -9.22
N HIS A 109 -24.14 -8.37 -9.51
CA HIS A 109 -23.66 -7.07 -9.04
C HIS A 109 -22.80 -6.35 -10.10
N ASP A 110 -23.38 -5.33 -10.74
CA ASP A 110 -22.75 -4.59 -11.84
C ASP A 110 -21.46 -3.90 -11.43
N HIS A 111 -21.40 -3.30 -10.23
CA HIS A 111 -20.19 -2.62 -9.74
C HIS A 111 -18.99 -3.58 -9.65
N LEU A 112 -19.20 -4.82 -9.19
CA LEU A 112 -18.16 -5.84 -9.08
C LEU A 112 -17.75 -6.36 -10.46
N SER A 113 -18.72 -6.59 -11.35
CA SER A 113 -18.45 -6.96 -12.75
C SER A 113 -17.63 -5.89 -13.48
N HIS A 114 -18.01 -4.61 -13.31
CA HIS A 114 -17.31 -3.48 -13.90
C HIS A 114 -15.84 -3.39 -13.47
N VAL A 115 -15.54 -3.50 -12.16
CA VAL A 115 -14.15 -3.45 -11.70
C VAL A 115 -13.33 -4.66 -12.16
N ALA A 116 -13.96 -5.84 -12.26
CA ALA A 116 -13.31 -7.04 -12.78
C ALA A 116 -12.89 -6.85 -14.25
N VAL A 117 -13.82 -6.38 -15.09
CA VAL A 117 -13.52 -6.06 -16.50
C VAL A 117 -12.47 -4.95 -16.59
N ALA A 118 -12.51 -3.95 -15.70
CA ALA A 118 -11.52 -2.87 -15.68
C ALA A 118 -10.10 -3.39 -15.46
N LEU A 119 -9.90 -4.22 -14.43
CA LEU A 119 -8.62 -4.86 -14.12
C LEU A 119 -8.15 -5.77 -15.26
N GLY A 120 -9.06 -6.59 -15.80
CA GLY A 120 -8.77 -7.49 -16.92
C GLY A 120 -8.34 -6.74 -18.18
N ALA A 121 -9.05 -5.66 -18.53
CA ALA A 121 -8.71 -4.82 -19.67
C ALA A 121 -7.38 -4.07 -19.48
N LEU A 122 -7.04 -3.69 -18.24
CA LEU A 122 -5.75 -3.07 -17.91
C LEU A 122 -4.59 -4.06 -18.08
N ASP A 123 -4.74 -5.30 -17.61
CA ASP A 123 -3.74 -6.36 -17.83
C ASP A 123 -3.61 -6.72 -19.33
N ALA A 124 -4.72 -6.87 -20.04
CA ALA A 124 -4.74 -7.12 -21.48
C ALA A 124 -4.02 -6.04 -22.29
N HIS A 125 -4.21 -4.76 -21.91
CA HIS A 125 -3.50 -3.64 -22.52
C HIS A 125 -1.99 -3.79 -22.40
N ARG A 126 -1.50 -4.17 -21.22
CA ARG A 126 -0.07 -4.26 -20.90
C ARG A 126 0.63 -5.42 -21.58
N ARG A 127 -0.07 -6.55 -21.69
CA ARG A 127 0.46 -7.74 -22.38
C ARG A 127 0.41 -7.60 -23.90
N ALA A 128 -0.15 -6.50 -24.43
CA ALA A 128 -0.43 -6.30 -25.85
C ALA A 128 -1.23 -7.45 -26.49
N GLN A 129 -2.04 -8.17 -25.68
CA GLN A 129 -2.73 -9.40 -26.09
C GLN A 129 -4.07 -9.13 -26.79
N VAL A 130 -4.61 -7.92 -26.69
CA VAL A 130 -5.84 -7.52 -27.40
C VAL A 130 -5.51 -6.39 -28.36
N GLY A 131 -5.56 -6.70 -29.66
CA GLY A 131 -5.30 -5.75 -30.73
C GLY A 131 -6.25 -4.55 -30.71
N THR A 132 -5.71 -3.37 -31.01
CA THR A 132 -6.52 -2.19 -31.28
C THR A 132 -7.14 -2.35 -32.66
N SER A 133 -8.45 -2.14 -32.77
CA SER A 133 -9.18 -2.11 -34.04
C SER A 133 -9.90 -0.78 -34.12
N PRO A 134 -9.95 -0.11 -35.27
CA PRO A 134 -10.68 1.15 -35.41
C PRO A 134 -12.17 1.02 -35.05
N ASP A 135 -12.73 -0.19 -35.15
CA ASP A 135 -14.13 -0.48 -34.80
C ASP A 135 -14.37 -0.63 -33.28
N TYR A 136 -13.32 -0.65 -32.45
CA TYR A 136 -13.45 -0.91 -31.01
C TYR A 136 -12.52 -0.06 -30.13
N PRO A 137 -12.96 0.32 -28.92
CA PRO A 137 -12.10 1.04 -27.97
C PRO A 137 -10.86 0.21 -27.61
N SER A 138 -9.74 0.90 -27.39
CA SER A 138 -8.52 0.26 -26.90
C SER A 138 -8.77 -0.41 -25.53
N PRO A 139 -8.06 -1.49 -25.18
CA PRO A 139 -8.19 -2.11 -23.85
C PRO A 139 -7.96 -1.11 -22.71
N ARG A 140 -7.05 -0.14 -22.90
CA ARG A 140 -6.86 0.97 -21.96
C ARG A 140 -8.12 1.82 -21.79
N THR A 141 -8.74 2.24 -22.89
CA THR A 141 -9.99 3.01 -22.85
C THR A 141 -11.10 2.23 -22.13
N VAL A 142 -11.23 0.93 -22.41
CA VAL A 142 -12.18 0.05 -21.72
C VAL A 142 -11.89 -0.01 -20.22
N ALA A 143 -10.63 -0.19 -19.84
CA ALA A 143 -10.21 -0.27 -18.44
C ALA A 143 -10.66 0.95 -17.63
N PHE A 144 -10.33 2.16 -18.09
CA PHE A 144 -10.71 3.40 -17.39
C PHE A 144 -12.22 3.67 -17.41
N THR A 145 -12.89 3.36 -18.53
CA THR A 145 -14.36 3.52 -18.62
C THR A 145 -15.08 2.60 -17.64
N ARG A 146 -14.66 1.34 -17.55
CA ARG A 146 -15.25 0.36 -16.62
C ARG A 146 -14.89 0.67 -15.17
N TYR A 147 -13.68 1.15 -14.88
CA TYR A 147 -13.32 1.67 -13.55
C TYR A 147 -14.25 2.81 -13.11
N GLN A 148 -14.51 3.79 -13.99
CA GLN A 148 -15.43 4.90 -13.68
C GLN A 148 -16.86 4.42 -13.43
N ARG A 149 -17.36 3.48 -14.24
CA ARG A 149 -18.68 2.86 -14.03
C ARG A 149 -18.76 2.08 -12.72
N ALA A 150 -17.72 1.32 -12.37
CA ALA A 150 -17.65 0.61 -11.11
C ALA A 150 -17.71 1.58 -9.92
N LEU A 151 -17.02 2.72 -10.00
CA LEU A 151 -17.05 3.74 -8.96
C LEU A 151 -18.43 4.37 -8.81
N ALA A 152 -19.08 4.76 -9.92
CA ALA A 152 -20.42 5.32 -9.89
C ALA A 152 -21.44 4.33 -9.31
N SER A 153 -21.46 3.09 -9.80
CA SER A 153 -22.35 2.05 -9.27
C SER A 153 -22.06 1.72 -7.80
N LEU A 154 -20.79 1.71 -7.37
CA LEU A 154 -20.45 1.50 -5.97
C LEU A 154 -20.97 2.64 -5.08
N GLN A 155 -20.94 3.89 -5.55
CA GLN A 155 -21.46 5.03 -4.78
C GLN A 155 -22.95 4.89 -4.50
N ASP A 156 -23.73 4.39 -5.45
CA ASP A 156 -25.16 4.11 -5.25
C ASP A 156 -25.37 3.03 -4.18
N GLU A 157 -24.58 1.95 -4.22
CA GLU A 157 -24.66 0.85 -3.25
C GLU A 157 -24.24 1.26 -1.83
N LEU A 158 -23.31 2.21 -1.69
CA LEU A 158 -22.86 2.71 -0.38
C LEU A 158 -23.96 3.46 0.39
N GLY A 159 -25.07 3.81 -0.25
CA GLY A 159 -26.25 4.36 0.42
C GLY A 159 -27.02 3.33 1.26
N SER A 160 -26.79 2.03 1.06
CA SER A 160 -27.49 0.99 1.81
C SER A 160 -26.88 0.77 3.21
N SER A 161 -27.74 0.54 4.21
CA SER A 161 -27.30 0.36 5.60
C SER A 161 -26.50 -0.94 5.83
N ASP A 162 -26.66 -1.91 4.94
CA ASP A 162 -25.97 -3.21 4.97
C ASP A 162 -24.73 -3.25 4.07
N ALA A 163 -24.39 -2.17 3.35
CA ALA A 163 -23.25 -2.11 2.44
C ALA A 163 -21.93 -2.61 3.07
N PRO A 164 -21.57 -2.27 4.34
CA PRO A 164 -20.36 -2.80 4.97
C PRO A 164 -20.37 -4.31 5.24
N GLN A 165 -21.53 -4.96 5.18
CA GLN A 165 -21.66 -6.40 5.39
C GLN A 165 -21.61 -7.21 4.09
N ARG A 166 -21.78 -6.54 2.95
CA ARG A 166 -21.88 -7.14 1.62
C ARG A 166 -20.51 -7.43 1.01
N ASP A 167 -20.29 -8.69 0.60
CA ASP A 167 -19.01 -9.13 0.05
C ASP A 167 -18.70 -8.46 -1.29
N ASP A 168 -19.71 -8.27 -2.15
CA ASP A 168 -19.63 -7.58 -3.42
C ASP A 168 -19.13 -6.13 -3.27
N VAL A 169 -19.67 -5.39 -2.30
CA VAL A 169 -19.26 -4.00 -1.99
C VAL A 169 -17.81 -3.96 -1.48
N LEU A 170 -17.46 -4.83 -0.53
CA LEU A 170 -16.11 -4.91 0.04
C LEU A 170 -15.07 -5.24 -1.03
N TRP A 171 -15.33 -6.27 -1.84
CA TRP A 171 -14.42 -6.69 -2.91
C TRP A 171 -14.34 -5.67 -4.03
N THR A 172 -15.44 -5.00 -4.38
CA THR A 172 -15.39 -3.90 -5.36
C THR A 172 -14.49 -2.78 -4.86
N THR A 173 -14.65 -2.40 -3.59
CA THR A 173 -13.81 -1.38 -2.96
C THR A 173 -12.34 -1.81 -2.98
N PHE A 174 -12.01 -3.03 -2.56
CA PHE A 174 -10.63 -3.52 -2.59
C PHE A 174 -10.04 -3.55 -4.01
N LEU A 175 -10.78 -4.06 -5.00
CA LEU A 175 -10.31 -4.19 -6.38
C LEU A 175 -10.13 -2.84 -7.09
N LEU A 176 -10.92 -1.83 -6.73
CA LEU A 176 -10.70 -0.45 -7.19
C LEU A 176 -9.34 0.06 -6.69
N GLY A 177 -9.00 -0.18 -5.43
CA GLY A 177 -7.67 0.15 -4.90
C GLY A 177 -6.55 -0.61 -5.62
N LEU A 178 -6.74 -1.90 -5.91
CA LEU A 178 -5.78 -2.67 -6.71
C LEU A 178 -5.60 -2.09 -8.12
N PHE A 179 -6.69 -1.66 -8.77
CA PHE A 179 -6.63 -0.99 -10.07
C PHE A 179 -5.78 0.28 -10.00
N GLU A 180 -5.94 1.09 -8.95
CA GLU A 180 -5.19 2.33 -8.77
C GLU A 180 -3.69 2.07 -8.54
N LEU A 181 -3.35 1.06 -7.75
CA LEU A 181 -1.97 0.62 -7.56
C LEU A 181 -1.31 0.21 -8.90
N MET A 182 -2.10 -0.34 -9.80
CA MET A 182 -1.68 -0.72 -11.13
C MET A 182 -1.65 0.49 -12.07
N ALA A 183 -2.60 1.42 -12.04
CA ALA A 183 -2.77 2.44 -13.07
C ALA A 183 -2.17 3.81 -12.74
N GLU A 184 -1.93 4.10 -11.46
CA GLU A 184 -1.62 5.44 -10.94
C GLU A 184 -0.22 5.45 -10.28
N PRO A 185 0.76 6.19 -10.84
CA PRO A 185 2.16 6.08 -10.43
C PRO A 185 2.50 6.78 -9.11
N SER A 186 1.75 7.80 -8.67
CA SER A 186 2.08 8.52 -7.42
C SER A 186 1.86 7.66 -6.18
N GLY A 187 0.89 6.74 -6.22
CA GLY A 187 0.48 5.94 -5.07
C GLY A 187 -0.41 6.70 -4.08
N ASP A 188 -0.66 8.00 -4.28
CA ASP A 188 -1.48 8.81 -3.40
C ASP A 188 -2.94 8.38 -3.44
N ARG A 189 -3.45 8.05 -4.64
CA ARG A 189 -4.84 7.62 -4.81
C ARG A 189 -5.06 6.29 -4.09
N TRP A 190 -4.20 5.32 -4.37
CA TRP A 190 -4.21 4.01 -3.70
C TRP A 190 -4.13 4.16 -2.17
N THR A 191 -3.23 5.01 -1.67
CA THR A 191 -3.05 5.24 -0.23
C THR A 191 -4.34 5.73 0.43
N ARG A 192 -5.02 6.70 -0.18
CA ARG A 192 -6.29 7.24 0.32
C ARG A 192 -7.41 6.19 0.20
N HIS A 193 -7.48 5.50 -0.93
CA HIS A 193 -8.50 4.49 -1.20
C HIS A 193 -8.42 3.31 -0.23
N MET A 194 -7.21 2.82 0.05
CA MET A 194 -7.01 1.74 1.02
C MET A 194 -7.44 2.13 2.42
N LEU A 195 -7.15 3.36 2.87
CA LEU A 195 -7.49 3.79 4.23
C LEU A 195 -8.97 4.18 4.36
N TYR A 196 -9.42 5.11 3.53
CA TYR A 196 -10.75 5.73 3.64
C TYR A 196 -11.84 4.95 2.89
N GLY A 197 -11.47 4.09 1.94
CA GLY A 197 -12.37 3.14 1.29
C GLY A 197 -12.34 1.78 1.97
N THR A 198 -11.38 0.94 1.59
CA THR A 198 -11.33 -0.48 2.01
C THR A 198 -11.25 -0.63 3.53
N GLY A 199 -10.33 0.07 4.17
CA GLY A 199 -10.11 0.04 5.61
C GLY A 199 -11.34 0.51 6.39
N ARG A 200 -11.98 1.59 5.93
CA ARG A 200 -13.21 2.09 6.54
C ARG A 200 -14.35 1.09 6.43
N MET A 201 -14.53 0.48 5.25
CA MET A 201 -15.57 -0.53 5.05
C MET A 201 -15.33 -1.77 5.91
N LEU A 202 -14.08 -2.22 6.03
CA LEU A 202 -13.71 -3.29 6.96
C LEU A 202 -14.01 -2.93 8.42
N GLN A 203 -13.78 -1.68 8.84
CA GLN A 203 -14.09 -1.24 10.21
C GLN A 203 -15.58 -1.23 10.52
N LEU A 204 -16.41 -0.94 9.51
CA LEU A 204 -17.87 -0.96 9.62
C LEU A 204 -18.43 -2.39 9.46
N SER A 205 -17.66 -3.30 8.86
CA SER A 205 -18.02 -4.70 8.72
C SER A 205 -17.93 -5.46 10.05
N ASN A 206 -18.84 -6.42 10.28
CA ASN A 206 -18.86 -7.22 11.50
C ASN A 206 -17.91 -8.43 11.40
N MET A 207 -16.60 -8.15 11.35
CA MET A 207 -15.57 -9.19 11.18
C MET A 207 -15.56 -10.24 12.30
N SER A 208 -15.94 -9.88 13.51
CA SER A 208 -15.81 -10.76 14.69
C SER A 208 -16.93 -11.79 14.81
N ARG A 209 -18.13 -11.57 14.26
CA ARG A 209 -19.31 -12.43 14.49
C ARG A 209 -19.90 -13.12 13.26
N GLY A 210 -19.29 -13.01 12.08
CA GLY A 210 -19.83 -13.68 10.89
C GLY A 210 -19.12 -13.36 9.59
N ALA A 211 -17.78 -13.33 9.59
CA ALA A 211 -17.04 -13.14 8.34
C ALA A 211 -17.26 -14.33 7.40
N SER A 212 -17.75 -14.06 6.19
CA SER A 212 -17.78 -15.05 5.11
C SER A 212 -16.34 -15.43 4.71
N PRO A 213 -16.13 -16.57 4.03
CA PRO A 213 -14.81 -16.93 3.51
C PRO A 213 -14.19 -15.87 2.59
N LEU A 214 -15.01 -15.21 1.77
CA LEU A 214 -14.57 -14.11 0.89
C LEU A 214 -14.12 -12.89 1.69
N LYS A 215 -14.88 -12.53 2.73
CA LYS A 215 -14.55 -11.41 3.61
C LYS A 215 -13.27 -11.65 4.41
N GLN A 216 -13.08 -12.87 4.90
CA GLN A 216 -11.85 -13.26 5.58
C GLN A 216 -10.64 -13.16 4.64
N MET A 217 -10.75 -13.69 3.42
CA MET A 217 -9.66 -13.63 2.45
C MET A 217 -9.29 -12.19 2.06
N LEU A 218 -10.28 -11.31 1.94
CA LEU A 218 -10.05 -9.88 1.71
C LEU A 218 -9.32 -9.25 2.90
N PHE A 219 -9.76 -9.54 4.13
CA PHE A 219 -9.13 -9.02 5.33
C PHE A 219 -7.68 -9.51 5.47
N ASP A 220 -7.39 -10.78 5.17
CA ASP A 220 -6.03 -11.33 5.21
C ASP A 220 -5.10 -10.58 4.23
N ALA A 221 -5.55 -10.34 2.99
CA ALA A 221 -4.77 -9.58 2.01
C ALA A 221 -4.63 -8.08 2.37
N PHE A 222 -5.71 -7.47 2.86
CA PHE A 222 -5.72 -6.07 3.29
C PHE A 222 -4.67 -5.82 4.37
N GLN A 223 -4.55 -6.71 5.36
CA GLN A 223 -3.63 -6.53 6.48
C GLN A 223 -2.16 -6.44 6.05
N VAL A 224 -1.75 -7.26 5.08
CA VAL A 224 -0.36 -7.23 4.58
C VAL A 224 -0.10 -5.91 3.85
N LEU A 225 -1.03 -5.48 2.99
CA LEU A 225 -0.95 -4.21 2.27
C LEU A 225 -0.92 -3.01 3.22
N GLU A 226 -1.80 -3.02 4.22
CA GLU A 226 -1.93 -1.94 5.18
C GLU A 226 -0.73 -1.87 6.14
N ALA A 227 -0.16 -3.01 6.57
CA ALA A 227 1.06 -3.03 7.35
C ALA A 227 2.24 -2.42 6.58
N ASN A 228 2.38 -2.76 5.28
CA ASN A 228 3.37 -2.15 4.40
C ASN A 228 3.16 -0.64 4.24
N ARG A 229 1.91 -0.21 4.01
CA ARG A 229 1.57 1.21 3.87
C ARG A 229 1.89 1.98 5.16
N ALA A 230 1.43 1.48 6.31
CA ALA A 230 1.61 2.11 7.60
C ALA A 230 3.09 2.29 7.94
N ILE A 231 3.92 1.26 7.74
CA ILE A 231 5.35 1.36 8.04
C ILE A 231 6.12 2.18 7.00
N MET A 232 5.84 2.03 5.71
CA MET A 232 6.51 2.78 4.64
C MET A 232 6.29 4.28 4.77
N TYR A 233 5.06 4.68 5.12
CA TYR A 233 4.70 6.07 5.30
C TYR A 233 4.78 6.53 6.75
N GLY A 234 5.13 5.68 7.72
CA GLY A 234 5.21 6.08 9.13
C GLY A 234 3.92 6.69 9.68
N VAL A 235 2.77 6.11 9.33
CA VAL A 235 1.42 6.60 9.69
C VAL A 235 0.65 5.57 10.51
N GLU A 236 -0.34 6.05 11.26
CA GLU A 236 -1.25 5.19 12.02
C GLU A 236 -2.12 4.32 11.10
N THR A 237 -2.55 3.23 11.70
CA THR A 237 -3.54 2.34 11.13
C THR A 237 -4.43 1.79 12.23
N PHE A 238 -5.71 1.63 11.92
CA PHE A 238 -6.68 1.04 12.83
C PHE A 238 -6.29 -0.39 13.23
N LEU A 239 -5.49 -1.08 12.41
CA LEU A 239 -5.02 -2.44 12.68
C LEU A 239 -4.10 -2.53 13.91
N SER A 240 -3.55 -1.40 14.38
CA SER A 240 -2.75 -1.32 15.61
C SER A 240 -3.62 -1.25 16.87
N GLU A 241 -4.93 -0.99 16.78
CA GLU A 241 -5.80 -0.95 17.94
C GLU A 241 -6.04 -2.37 18.51
N ASN A 242 -6.14 -2.48 19.84
CA ASN A 242 -6.31 -3.76 20.55
C ASN A 242 -7.48 -4.60 20.04
N ARG A 243 -8.61 -3.97 19.67
CA ARG A 243 -9.78 -4.70 19.14
C ARG A 243 -9.45 -5.49 17.87
N TRP A 244 -8.54 -4.99 17.02
CA TRP A 244 -8.17 -5.65 15.76
C TRP A 244 -7.20 -6.80 15.98
N THR A 245 -6.37 -6.73 17.02
CA THR A 245 -5.60 -7.88 17.50
C THR A 245 -6.52 -9.02 17.96
N VAL A 246 -7.64 -8.71 18.63
CA VAL A 246 -8.64 -9.71 19.02
C VAL A 246 -9.37 -10.29 17.80
N VAL A 247 -9.75 -9.45 16.83
CA VAL A 247 -10.37 -9.89 15.57
C VAL A 247 -9.46 -10.86 14.82
N ARG A 248 -8.17 -10.51 14.63
CA ARG A 248 -7.17 -11.40 14.01
C ARG A 248 -7.13 -12.77 14.69
N LYS A 249 -6.96 -12.79 16.02
CA LYS A 249 -6.90 -14.04 16.80
C LYS A 249 -8.19 -14.86 16.66
N THR A 250 -9.34 -14.22 16.63
CA THR A 250 -10.64 -14.92 16.48
C THR A 250 -10.80 -15.53 15.09
N LEU A 251 -10.46 -14.79 14.03
CA LEU A 251 -10.51 -15.29 12.65
C LEU A 251 -9.52 -16.43 12.43
N PHE A 252 -8.33 -16.31 13.03
CA PHE A 252 -7.30 -17.33 13.02
C PHE A 252 -7.77 -18.65 13.64
N LEU A 253 -8.34 -18.58 14.86
CA LEU A 253 -8.88 -19.76 15.55
C LEU A 253 -10.01 -20.44 14.76
N ARG A 254 -10.86 -19.65 14.09
CA ARG A 254 -11.95 -20.18 13.24
C ARG A 254 -11.46 -20.84 11.96
N ALA A 255 -10.33 -20.38 11.42
CA ALA A 255 -9.78 -20.94 10.19
C ALA A 255 -9.10 -22.30 10.39
N GLY A 256 -8.96 -22.77 11.64
CA GLY A 256 -8.24 -24.02 11.94
C GLY A 256 -6.76 -23.98 11.55
N GLN A 257 -6.18 -22.79 11.41
CA GLN A 257 -4.78 -22.61 11.03
C GLN A 257 -3.85 -22.87 12.22
N CYS A 258 -2.66 -23.41 11.97
CA CYS A 258 -1.64 -23.64 13.00
C CYS A 258 -1.05 -22.32 13.48
N ALA A 259 -1.27 -21.97 14.75
CA ALA A 259 -0.74 -20.74 15.35
C ALA A 259 0.77 -20.60 15.12
N GLY A 260 1.22 -19.36 14.85
CA GLY A 260 2.63 -19.06 14.61
C GLY A 260 3.07 -19.34 13.18
N LEU A 261 2.32 -18.88 12.16
CA LEU A 261 2.87 -18.79 10.82
C LEU A 261 3.84 -17.60 10.74
N PRO A 262 5.03 -17.74 10.13
CA PRO A 262 6.04 -16.68 10.12
C PRO A 262 5.52 -15.31 9.65
N MET A 263 4.69 -15.29 8.58
CA MET A 263 4.14 -14.04 8.05
C MET A 263 3.11 -13.39 8.97
N ASP A 264 2.27 -14.16 9.66
CA ASP A 264 1.22 -13.62 10.51
C ASP A 264 1.81 -12.89 11.73
N ASP A 265 2.83 -13.51 12.34
CA ASP A 265 3.59 -12.88 13.42
C ASP A 265 4.36 -11.66 12.90
N MET A 266 4.92 -11.74 11.69
CA MET A 266 5.64 -10.64 11.07
C MET A 266 4.73 -9.42 10.78
N ILE A 267 3.50 -9.61 10.32
CA ILE A 267 2.52 -8.51 10.16
C ILE A 267 2.32 -7.79 11.50
N THR A 268 2.18 -8.56 12.59
CA THR A 268 2.03 -7.99 13.93
C THR A 268 3.25 -7.16 14.32
N LEU A 269 4.46 -7.65 14.04
CA LEU A 269 5.71 -6.93 14.29
C LEU A 269 5.85 -5.67 13.41
N MET A 270 5.42 -5.72 12.14
CA MET A 270 5.40 -4.56 11.25
C MET A 270 4.49 -3.46 11.80
N LEU A 271 3.26 -3.81 12.19
CA LEU A 271 2.28 -2.88 12.77
C LEU A 271 2.80 -2.27 14.07
N TYR A 272 3.34 -3.10 14.95
CA TYR A 272 3.93 -2.65 16.21
C TYR A 272 5.12 -1.70 15.98
N THR A 273 6.02 -2.04 15.05
CA THR A 273 7.20 -1.23 14.71
C THR A 273 6.79 0.11 14.09
N ALA A 274 5.75 0.13 13.25
CA ALA A 274 5.21 1.36 12.66
C ALA A 274 4.68 2.30 13.75
N SER A 275 3.81 1.80 14.65
CA SER A 275 3.27 2.58 15.77
C SER A 275 4.36 3.04 16.75
N PHE A 276 5.36 2.19 17.02
CA PHE A 276 6.53 2.56 17.82
C PHE A 276 7.31 3.70 17.18
N SER A 277 7.66 3.60 15.89
CA SER A 277 8.47 4.60 15.18
C SER A 277 7.79 5.97 15.15
N GLN A 278 6.48 6.00 14.89
CA GLN A 278 5.71 7.24 14.93
C GLN A 278 5.72 7.87 16.33
N SER A 279 5.41 7.07 17.37
CA SER A 279 5.42 7.54 18.76
C SER A 279 6.81 8.00 19.20
N PHE A 280 7.85 7.31 18.72
CA PHE A 280 9.25 7.65 18.97
C PHE A 280 9.58 9.06 18.47
N PHE A 281 9.25 9.38 17.21
CA PHE A 281 9.52 10.71 16.66
C PHE A 281 8.68 11.80 17.33
N ALA A 282 7.39 11.53 17.60
CA ALA A 282 6.53 12.48 18.31
C ALA A 282 7.08 12.85 19.70
N ARG A 283 7.58 11.86 20.45
CA ARG A 283 8.16 12.08 21.79
C ARG A 283 9.48 12.84 21.74
N ILE A 284 10.35 12.58 20.77
CA ILE A 284 11.63 13.32 20.65
C ILE A 284 11.38 14.78 20.25
N GLN A 285 10.42 15.02 19.35
CA GLN A 285 10.08 16.37 18.90
C GLN A 285 9.49 17.25 20.01
N GLN A 286 8.85 16.64 21.01
CA GLN A 286 8.36 17.35 22.20
C GLN A 286 9.48 17.79 23.16
N ILE A 287 10.70 17.24 23.02
CA ILE A 287 11.84 17.60 23.86
C ILE A 287 12.63 18.72 23.16
N PRO A 288 12.84 19.88 23.82
CA PRO A 288 13.67 20.95 23.28
C PRO A 288 15.05 20.44 22.89
N GLU A 289 15.54 20.85 21.72
CA GLU A 289 16.81 20.35 21.17
C GLU A 289 18.01 20.42 22.12
N PRO A 290 18.23 21.53 22.86
CA PRO A 290 19.34 21.63 23.81
C PRO A 290 19.24 20.63 24.97
N GLU A 291 18.04 20.18 25.31
CA GLU A 291 17.77 19.30 26.45
C GLU A 291 17.79 17.80 26.07
N ARG A 292 17.71 17.46 24.77
CA ARG A 292 17.58 16.06 24.32
C ARG A 292 18.68 15.15 24.89
N CYS A 293 19.94 15.57 24.89
CA CYS A 293 21.05 14.71 25.32
C CYS A 293 20.97 14.29 26.80
N THR A 294 20.41 15.15 27.65
CA THR A 294 20.30 14.94 29.10
C THR A 294 18.90 14.50 29.53
N HIS A 295 17.88 14.68 28.69
CA HIS A 295 16.50 14.36 29.02
C HIS A 295 16.31 12.84 29.29
N PRO A 296 15.72 12.44 30.43
CA PRO A 296 15.64 11.04 30.84
C PRO A 296 14.84 10.17 29.85
N SER A 297 13.85 10.74 29.17
CA SER A 297 13.06 10.02 28.17
C SER A 297 13.86 9.54 26.96
N ILE A 298 15.03 10.13 26.65
CA ILE A 298 15.88 9.61 25.56
C ILE A 298 16.45 8.24 25.93
N GLY A 299 16.87 8.03 27.18
CA GLY A 299 17.31 6.71 27.66
C GLY A 299 16.19 5.67 27.60
N GLU A 300 14.95 6.07 27.97
CA GLU A 300 13.77 5.22 27.84
C GLU A 300 13.51 4.82 26.38
N LEU A 301 13.54 5.78 25.44
CA LEU A 301 13.35 5.51 24.01
C LEU A 301 14.43 4.57 23.45
N GLY A 302 15.68 4.69 23.92
CA GLY A 302 16.75 3.74 23.60
C GLY A 302 16.41 2.30 24.02
N ARG A 303 15.96 2.11 25.28
CA ARG A 303 15.56 0.79 25.79
C ARG A 303 14.32 0.23 25.10
N GLN A 304 13.34 1.07 24.77
CA GLN A 304 12.16 0.64 24.01
C GLN A 304 12.53 0.14 22.61
N GLY A 305 13.49 0.79 21.94
CA GLY A 305 14.04 0.29 20.67
C GLY A 305 14.73 -1.05 20.81
N ILE A 306 15.56 -1.23 21.85
CA ILE A 306 16.19 -2.53 22.15
C ILE A 306 15.12 -3.61 22.37
N HIS A 307 14.01 -3.28 23.05
CA HIS A 307 12.91 -4.21 23.22
C HIS A 307 12.29 -4.63 21.88
N VAL A 308 12.03 -3.68 20.96
CA VAL A 308 11.52 -3.99 19.61
C VAL A 308 12.51 -4.88 18.84
N GLN A 309 13.80 -4.57 18.92
CA GLN A 309 14.86 -5.40 18.32
C GLN A 309 14.87 -6.83 18.92
N GLY A 310 14.67 -6.94 20.23
CA GLY A 310 14.53 -8.21 20.94
C GLY A 310 13.36 -9.04 20.40
N LEU A 311 12.19 -8.44 20.20
CA LEU A 311 11.02 -9.12 19.63
C LEU A 311 11.29 -9.65 18.22
N LEU A 312 11.96 -8.86 17.37
CA LEU A 312 12.37 -9.29 16.03
C LEU A 312 13.33 -10.49 16.08
N ASN A 313 14.32 -10.45 16.97
CA ASN A 313 15.28 -11.54 17.12
C ASN A 313 14.63 -12.81 17.68
N THR A 314 13.71 -12.69 18.64
CA THR A 314 12.93 -13.82 19.14
C THR A 314 12.11 -14.46 18.03
N TRP A 315 11.45 -13.65 17.18
CA TRP A 315 10.72 -14.16 16.02
C TRP A 315 11.62 -14.95 15.07
N TYR A 316 12.81 -14.43 14.76
CA TYR A 316 13.75 -15.12 13.86
C TYR A 316 14.21 -16.46 14.43
N LEU A 317 14.49 -16.53 15.74
CA LEU A 317 14.87 -17.78 16.41
C LEU A 317 13.72 -18.80 16.43
N GLN A 318 12.48 -18.34 16.68
CA GLN A 318 11.30 -19.21 16.70
C GLN A 318 10.99 -19.82 15.33
N HIS A 319 11.17 -19.05 14.25
CA HIS A 319 10.81 -19.47 12.89
C HIS A 319 12.00 -20.00 12.07
N GLY A 320 13.21 -20.05 12.65
CA GLY A 320 14.45 -20.35 11.93
C GLY A 320 14.40 -21.64 11.10
N SER A 321 13.78 -22.71 11.59
CA SER A 321 13.64 -23.98 10.85
C SER A 321 12.79 -23.84 9.58
N ALA A 322 11.69 -23.07 9.65
CA ALA A 322 10.79 -22.82 8.53
C ALA A 322 11.42 -21.87 7.49
N LEU A 323 12.22 -20.89 7.95
CA LEU A 323 12.85 -19.90 7.08
C LEU A 323 13.98 -20.51 6.23
N HIS A 324 14.75 -21.45 6.79
CA HIS A 324 15.92 -22.05 6.14
C HIS A 324 15.63 -23.38 5.43
N SER A 325 14.36 -23.75 5.29
CA SER A 325 13.97 -24.97 4.57
C SER A 325 14.34 -24.90 3.09
N LYS A 326 14.70 -26.03 2.48
CA LYS A 326 14.93 -26.09 1.01
C LYS A 326 13.65 -25.86 0.20
N SER A 327 12.49 -26.07 0.83
CA SER A 327 11.16 -25.83 0.25
C SER A 327 10.47 -24.65 0.95
N THR A 328 11.21 -23.61 1.34
CA THR A 328 10.64 -22.43 2.00
C THR A 328 9.57 -21.78 1.11
N ALA A 329 8.35 -21.75 1.63
CA ALA A 329 7.21 -21.09 1.01
C ALA A 329 7.53 -19.61 0.74
N HIS A 330 6.94 -19.03 -0.31
CA HIS A 330 7.24 -17.65 -0.69
C HIS A 330 6.87 -16.65 0.41
N GLU A 331 5.86 -16.96 1.20
CA GLU A 331 5.43 -16.20 2.37
C GLU A 331 6.51 -16.16 3.46
N CYS A 332 7.18 -17.29 3.73
CA CYS A 332 8.29 -17.34 4.68
C CYS A 332 9.49 -16.51 4.20
N ARG A 333 9.78 -16.54 2.89
CA ARG A 333 10.81 -15.67 2.29
C ARG A 333 10.45 -14.19 2.41
N LEU A 334 9.18 -13.84 2.15
CA LEU A 334 8.69 -12.47 2.33
C LEU A 334 8.79 -12.02 3.80
N ALA A 335 8.44 -12.89 4.75
CA ALA A 335 8.60 -12.60 6.17
C ALA A 335 10.07 -12.38 6.56
N LEU A 336 11.00 -13.17 6.01
CA LEU A 336 12.44 -12.98 6.23
C LEU A 336 12.95 -11.64 5.65
N ILE A 337 12.46 -11.24 4.48
CA ILE A 337 12.75 -9.91 3.92
C ILE A 337 12.29 -8.81 4.88
N TYR A 338 11.06 -8.91 5.40
CA TYR A 338 10.57 -7.93 6.37
C TYR A 338 11.38 -7.94 7.66
N TYR A 339 11.78 -9.10 8.19
CA TYR A 339 12.65 -9.17 9.37
C TYR A 339 13.94 -8.34 9.19
N HIS A 340 14.69 -8.58 8.10
CA HIS A 340 15.89 -7.81 7.82
C HIS A 340 15.59 -6.33 7.61
N THR A 341 14.50 -6.02 6.91
CA THR A 341 14.07 -4.64 6.65
C THR A 341 13.71 -3.90 7.94
N LEU A 342 13.00 -4.54 8.85
CA LEU A 342 12.59 -3.96 10.13
C LEU A 342 13.78 -3.67 11.04
N LEU A 343 14.80 -4.53 11.05
CA LEU A 343 16.05 -4.27 11.78
C LEU A 343 16.77 -3.04 11.25
N LEU A 344 16.92 -2.92 9.93
CA LEU A 344 17.52 -1.75 9.29
C LEU A 344 16.69 -0.48 9.56
N PHE A 345 15.37 -0.56 9.39
CA PHE A 345 14.44 0.53 9.64
C PHE A 345 14.50 1.01 11.09
N LEU A 346 14.44 0.09 12.05
CA LEU A 346 14.52 0.39 13.48
C LEU A 346 15.84 1.03 13.85
N SER A 347 16.97 0.48 13.40
CA SER A 347 18.30 1.04 13.62
C SER A 347 18.38 2.48 13.11
N ARG A 348 17.80 2.76 11.94
CA ARG A 348 17.84 4.08 11.31
C ARG A 348 17.12 5.17 12.12
N ASN A 349 16.10 4.83 12.91
CA ASN A 349 15.44 5.81 13.81
C ASN A 349 16.43 6.50 14.77
N TYR A 350 17.52 5.83 15.12
CA TYR A 350 18.55 6.32 16.04
C TYR A 350 19.70 7.04 15.34
N THR A 351 19.58 7.36 14.05
CA THR A 351 20.61 8.08 13.28
C THR A 351 20.28 9.56 13.04
N TYR A 352 19.03 9.97 13.28
CA TYR A 352 18.56 11.33 12.97
C TYR A 352 18.94 12.40 14.00
N TYR A 353 19.27 12.01 15.23
CA TYR A 353 19.55 12.95 16.32
C TYR A 353 20.88 12.58 17.00
N PRO A 354 21.70 13.55 17.44
CA PRO A 354 22.99 13.26 18.07
C PRO A 354 22.87 12.78 19.53
N CYS A 355 21.67 12.81 20.12
CA CYS A 355 21.43 12.55 21.55
C CYS A 355 21.63 11.09 21.99
N TRP A 356 22.02 10.19 21.09
CA TRP A 356 22.22 8.76 21.36
C TRP A 356 23.62 8.39 21.85
N ALA A 357 24.59 9.31 21.77
CA ALA A 357 25.96 9.06 22.19
C ALA A 357 26.02 8.54 23.64
N GLY A 358 26.69 7.40 23.85
CA GLY A 358 26.83 6.76 25.16
C GLY A 358 25.55 6.12 25.72
N LYS A 359 24.47 6.04 24.94
CA LYS A 359 23.20 5.42 25.37
C LYS A 359 23.00 4.06 24.70
N ALA A 360 22.34 3.15 25.42
CA ALA A 360 21.95 1.87 24.87
C ALA A 360 20.84 2.06 23.81
N THR A 361 21.12 1.67 22.57
CA THR A 361 20.23 1.81 21.42
C THR A 361 20.31 0.57 20.52
N PRO A 362 19.31 0.28 19.68
CA PRO A 362 19.34 -0.84 18.74
C PRO A 362 20.14 -0.51 17.46
N LEU A 363 21.18 0.34 17.56
CA LEU A 363 22.03 0.69 16.42
C LEU A 363 22.81 -0.54 15.94
N LEU A 364 22.75 -0.79 14.63
CA LEU A 364 23.50 -1.85 13.97
C LEU A 364 24.89 -1.37 13.56
N SER A 365 25.87 -2.28 13.55
CA SER A 365 27.19 -2.01 12.99
C SER A 365 27.12 -1.85 11.47
N HIS A 366 28.12 -1.19 10.88
CA HIS A 366 28.23 -1.09 9.42
C HIS A 366 28.24 -2.45 8.71
N SER A 367 28.92 -3.45 9.31
CA SER A 367 28.92 -4.83 8.78
C SER A 367 27.52 -5.45 8.80
N ALA A 368 26.80 -5.33 9.92
CA ALA A 368 25.44 -5.86 10.05
C ALA A 368 24.47 -5.17 9.08
N ILE A 369 24.61 -3.86 8.88
CA ILE A 369 23.82 -3.11 7.88
C ILE A 369 24.09 -3.66 6.47
N SER A 370 25.36 -3.86 6.11
CA SER A 370 25.75 -4.40 4.81
C SER A 370 25.20 -5.81 4.59
N ASP A 371 25.29 -6.68 5.60
CA ASP A 371 24.82 -8.06 5.52
C ASP A 371 23.30 -8.15 5.39
N HIS A 372 22.54 -7.37 6.17
CA HIS A 372 21.08 -7.29 6.03
C HIS A 372 20.66 -6.73 4.66
N ALA A 373 21.32 -5.67 4.18
CA ALA A 373 21.03 -5.08 2.88
C ALA A 373 21.27 -6.10 1.74
N ARG A 374 22.40 -6.82 1.78
CA ARG A 374 22.74 -7.86 0.79
C ARG A 374 21.71 -8.99 0.80
N SER A 375 21.30 -9.46 1.98
CA SER A 375 20.27 -10.50 2.13
C SER A 375 18.93 -10.05 1.55
N ILE A 376 18.50 -8.81 1.82
CA ILE A 376 17.24 -8.27 1.27
C ILE A 376 17.29 -8.24 -0.27
N VAL A 377 18.33 -7.67 -0.86
CA VAL A 377 18.46 -7.57 -2.33
C VAL A 377 18.43 -8.96 -2.97
N ALA A 378 19.19 -9.92 -2.42
CA ALA A 378 19.24 -11.28 -2.94
C ALA A 378 17.89 -12.02 -2.81
N LEU A 379 17.21 -11.90 -1.68
CA LEU A 379 15.90 -12.52 -1.46
C LEU A 379 14.81 -11.91 -2.36
N ILE A 380 14.86 -10.59 -2.58
CA ILE A 380 13.93 -9.90 -3.50
C ILE A 380 14.14 -10.38 -4.93
N ASP A 381 15.40 -10.50 -5.37
CA ASP A 381 15.69 -11.00 -6.71
C ASP A 381 15.11 -12.42 -6.92
N GLN A 382 15.33 -13.31 -5.95
CA GLN A 382 14.76 -14.65 -5.97
C GLN A 382 13.22 -14.63 -6.02
N LEU A 383 12.55 -13.80 -5.22
CA LEU A 383 11.08 -13.72 -5.23
C LEU A 383 10.55 -13.14 -6.55
N LEU A 384 11.20 -12.12 -7.10
CA LEU A 384 10.81 -11.54 -8.37
C LEU A 384 10.97 -12.54 -9.52
N GLN A 385 11.94 -13.44 -9.47
CA GLN A 385 12.14 -14.43 -10.54
C GLN A 385 11.25 -15.67 -10.40
N SER A 386 11.02 -16.14 -9.16
CA SER A 386 10.46 -17.49 -8.92
C SER A 386 9.07 -17.52 -8.29
N SER A 387 8.45 -16.36 -8.04
CA SER A 387 7.18 -16.30 -7.30
C SER A 387 6.12 -15.41 -7.94
N ASN A 388 4.87 -15.64 -7.49
CA ASN A 388 3.71 -14.81 -7.76
C ASN A 388 3.43 -13.80 -6.63
N VAL A 389 4.40 -13.54 -5.75
CA VAL A 389 4.27 -12.49 -4.73
C VAL A 389 4.15 -11.14 -5.44
N PRO A 390 3.09 -10.35 -5.19
CA PRO A 390 2.92 -9.03 -5.79
C PRO A 390 4.11 -8.13 -5.49
N GLY A 391 4.73 -7.55 -6.53
CA GLY A 391 5.91 -6.71 -6.38
C GLY A 391 5.71 -5.51 -5.46
N VAL A 392 4.47 -5.03 -5.31
CA VAL A 392 4.10 -3.98 -4.33
C VAL A 392 4.53 -4.33 -2.90
N MET A 393 4.55 -5.62 -2.52
CA MET A 393 4.99 -6.09 -1.20
C MET A 393 6.49 -5.83 -0.94
N LEU A 394 7.26 -5.57 -2.00
CA LEU A 394 8.71 -5.41 -1.94
C LEU A 394 9.13 -3.93 -1.95
N LEU A 395 8.18 -3.01 -2.11
CA LEU A 395 8.45 -1.58 -2.18
C LEU A 395 9.03 -1.02 -0.87
N PHE A 396 8.52 -1.45 0.28
CA PHE A 396 9.03 -1.00 1.57
C PHE A 396 10.47 -1.49 1.80
N PRO A 397 10.77 -2.79 1.64
CA PRO A 397 12.14 -3.30 1.64
C PRO A 397 13.11 -2.58 0.70
N LEU A 398 12.72 -2.41 -0.58
CA LEU A 398 13.56 -1.74 -1.57
C LEU A 398 13.83 -0.27 -1.22
N ARG A 399 12.82 0.42 -0.70
CA ARG A 399 12.97 1.81 -0.24
C ARG A 399 13.97 1.91 0.91
N VAL A 400 13.87 1.02 1.91
CA VAL A 400 14.77 1.01 3.07
C VAL A 400 16.20 0.73 2.61
N VAL A 401 16.42 -0.34 1.84
CA VAL A 401 17.76 -0.71 1.38
C VAL A 401 18.33 0.36 0.45
N GLY A 402 17.56 0.83 -0.54
CA GLY A 402 18.00 1.89 -1.45
C GLY A 402 18.45 3.15 -0.73
N SER A 403 17.82 3.48 0.42
CA SER A 403 18.21 4.64 1.23
C SER A 403 19.51 4.50 2.02
N LEU A 404 20.07 3.28 2.08
CA LEU A 404 21.30 2.96 2.81
C LEU A 404 22.50 2.72 1.87
N LEU A 405 22.25 2.50 0.58
CA LEU A 405 23.28 2.19 -0.39
C LEU A 405 23.98 3.47 -0.89
N THR A 406 25.31 3.43 -0.90
CA THR A 406 26.17 4.48 -1.46
C THR A 406 26.77 4.07 -2.80
N GLU A 407 27.11 2.79 -2.95
CA GLU A 407 27.74 2.24 -4.15
C GLU A 407 26.81 2.27 -5.36
N THR A 408 27.31 2.77 -6.49
CA THR A 408 26.51 2.96 -7.71
C THR A 408 25.95 1.63 -8.25
N GLU A 409 26.74 0.57 -8.29
CA GLU A 409 26.28 -0.73 -8.80
C GLU A 409 25.14 -1.29 -7.94
N ALA A 410 25.26 -1.22 -6.61
CA ALA A 410 24.22 -1.68 -5.69
C ALA A 410 22.93 -0.85 -5.85
N ARG A 411 23.05 0.48 -6.01
CA ARG A 411 21.91 1.37 -6.28
C ARG A 411 21.21 1.02 -7.59
N MET A 412 21.98 0.76 -8.65
CA MET A 412 21.45 0.31 -9.94
C MET A 412 20.74 -1.05 -9.85
N GLY A 413 21.24 -1.97 -9.00
CA GLY A 413 20.56 -3.22 -8.69
C GLY A 413 19.16 -3.01 -8.11
N VAL A 414 19.01 -2.09 -7.15
CA VAL A 414 17.70 -1.73 -6.57
C VAL A 414 16.78 -1.10 -7.62
N VAL A 415 17.30 -0.21 -8.47
CA VAL A 415 16.53 0.39 -9.57
C VAL A 415 16.04 -0.68 -10.56
N ALA A 416 16.88 -1.66 -10.89
CA ALA A 416 16.50 -2.78 -11.76
C ALA A 416 15.37 -3.64 -11.16
N GLN A 417 15.40 -3.87 -9.84
CA GLN A 417 14.33 -4.56 -9.12
C GLN A 417 13.01 -3.76 -9.13
N LEU A 418 13.07 -2.43 -8.91
CA LEU A 418 11.91 -1.54 -9.02
C LEU A 418 11.34 -1.52 -10.45
N ASN A 419 12.20 -1.47 -11.47
CA ASN A 419 11.78 -1.57 -12.86
C ASN A 419 11.09 -2.91 -13.15
N THR A 420 11.58 -4.02 -12.58
CA THR A 420 10.93 -5.33 -12.71
C THR A 420 9.52 -5.31 -12.11
N ILE A 421 9.33 -4.67 -10.95
CA ILE A 421 8.02 -4.51 -10.33
C ILE A 421 7.09 -3.66 -11.22
N TYR A 422 7.60 -2.57 -11.78
CA TYR A 422 6.89 -1.72 -12.72
C TYR A 422 6.39 -2.53 -13.92
N TRP A 423 7.29 -3.27 -14.58
CA TRP A 423 6.97 -4.07 -15.77
C TRP A 423 6.02 -5.24 -15.49
N LYS A 424 6.04 -5.77 -14.26
CA LYS A 424 5.04 -6.75 -13.79
C LYS A 424 3.66 -6.14 -13.50
N GLY A 425 3.49 -4.83 -13.64
CA GLY A 425 2.20 -4.16 -13.63
C GLY A 425 1.93 -3.25 -12.42
N TYR A 426 2.91 -3.02 -11.55
CA TYR A 426 2.75 -2.13 -10.39
C TYR A 426 3.50 -0.82 -10.64
N VAL A 427 2.85 0.10 -11.35
CA VAL A 427 3.48 1.37 -11.79
C VAL A 427 3.89 2.27 -10.63
N VAL A 428 3.29 2.10 -9.46
CA VAL A 428 3.65 2.78 -8.21
C VAL A 428 5.12 2.57 -7.80
N ALA A 429 5.80 1.54 -8.32
CA ALA A 429 7.24 1.36 -8.11
C ALA A 429 8.07 2.57 -8.60
N ASP A 430 7.55 3.30 -9.58
CA ASP A 430 8.18 4.51 -10.11
C ASP A 430 8.26 5.61 -9.04
N ARG A 431 7.26 5.73 -8.15
CA ARG A 431 7.31 6.68 -7.03
C ARG A 431 8.47 6.39 -6.08
N VAL A 432 8.70 5.10 -5.76
CA VAL A 432 9.82 4.70 -4.89
C VAL A 432 11.15 4.99 -5.57
N LYS A 433 11.24 4.76 -6.89
CA LYS A 433 12.43 5.09 -7.67
C LYS A 433 12.74 6.59 -7.62
N VAL A 434 11.74 7.44 -7.87
CA VAL A 434 11.86 8.91 -7.76
C VAL A 434 12.33 9.32 -6.36
N ASP A 435 11.67 8.83 -5.30
CA ASP A 435 12.05 9.11 -3.91
C ASP A 435 13.52 8.74 -3.60
N LEU A 436 14.03 7.66 -4.18
CA LEU A 436 15.43 7.24 -4.01
C LEU A 436 16.41 8.11 -4.79
N HIS A 437 16.08 8.49 -6.02
CA HIS A 437 16.91 9.41 -6.79
C HIS A 437 17.02 10.78 -6.11
N ASP A 438 15.91 11.32 -5.61
CA ASP A 438 15.89 12.59 -4.87
C ASP A 438 16.78 12.51 -3.62
N LEU A 439 16.68 11.40 -2.87
CA LEU A 439 17.50 11.15 -1.69
C LEU A 439 18.99 11.05 -2.04
N TRP A 440 19.34 10.35 -3.11
CA TRP A 440 20.73 10.20 -3.55
C TRP A 440 21.31 11.52 -4.01
N ALA A 441 20.55 12.31 -4.78
CA ALA A 441 20.95 13.64 -5.23
C ALA A 441 21.18 14.58 -4.03
N PHE A 442 20.27 14.56 -3.05
CA PHE A 442 20.42 15.32 -1.80
C PHE A 442 21.68 14.90 -1.02
N SER A 443 22.05 13.62 -1.08
CA SER A 443 23.24 13.08 -0.44
C SER A 443 24.54 13.31 -1.24
N GLY A 444 24.49 14.06 -2.34
CA GLY A 444 25.65 14.31 -3.21
C GLY A 444 26.08 13.09 -4.04
N LEU A 445 25.24 12.07 -4.13
CA LEU A 445 25.49 10.88 -4.95
C LEU A 445 24.90 11.11 -6.36
N PRO A 446 25.54 10.61 -7.43
CA PRO A 446 25.03 10.80 -8.79
C PRO A 446 23.65 10.14 -8.95
N GLY A 447 22.71 10.89 -9.51
CA GLY A 447 21.42 10.41 -9.98
C GLY A 447 21.51 10.00 -11.46
N TYR A 448 20.69 9.06 -11.88
CA TYR A 448 20.65 8.53 -13.25
C TYR A 448 19.22 8.34 -13.72
#